data_AF-A0A7T3FWE2-F1
#
_entry.id   AF-A0A7T3FWE2-F1
#
_cell.length_a   1.000
_cell.length_b   1.000
_cell.length_c   1.000
_cell.angle_alpha   90.00
_cell.angle_beta   90.00
_cell.angle_gamma   90.00
#
_symmetry.space_group_name_H-M   'P 1'
#
loop_
_entity.id
_entity.type
_entity.pdbx_description
1 polymer ?
#
loop_
_entity_poly.entity_id
_entity_poly.type
_entity_poly.pdbx_seq_one_letter_code
_entity_poly.pdbx_strand_id
1 'polypeptide(L)' 'MRDLLADVFAPTRYNVAAAVSAVSLLVVAYVLVPHPYVQYGAWLVIFTVWMVWFVYVGVDHVYGID' A
#
# COMPACT_ATOMS: atom_id res chain seq x y z
N MET A 1 7.94 19.99 -5.80
CA MET A 1 8.02 18.92 -4.77
C MET A 1 6.72 18.78 -3.99
N ARG A 2 6.18 19.85 -3.39
CA ARG A 2 4.89 19.78 -2.67
C ARG A 2 3.72 19.31 -3.55
N ASP A 3 3.62 19.82 -4.79
CA ASP A 3 2.50 19.48 -5.68
C ASP A 3 2.57 18.04 -6.21
N LEU A 4 3.77 17.52 -6.47
CA LEU A 4 3.99 16.09 -6.79
C LEU A 4 3.56 15.18 -5.65
N LEU A 5 3.91 15.52 -4.39
CA LEU A 5 3.46 14.74 -3.24
C LEU A 5 1.93 14.83 -3.10
N ALA A 6 1.34 15.99 -3.35
CA ALA A 6 -0.10 16.17 -3.30
C ALA A 6 -0.85 15.34 -4.35
N ASP A 7 -0.31 15.19 -5.56
CA ASP A 7 -0.88 14.32 -6.61
C ASP A 7 -0.65 12.83 -6.32
N VAL A 8 0.56 12.45 -5.89
CA VAL A 8 0.90 11.05 -5.56
C VAL A 8 0.06 10.55 -4.36
N PHE A 9 -0.17 11.40 -3.36
CA PHE A 9 -1.05 11.13 -2.23
C PHE A 9 -2.49 11.59 -2.46
N ALA A 10 -2.84 12.07 -3.65
CA ALA A 10 -4.23 12.36 -3.98
C ALA A 10 -5.02 11.05 -3.77
N PRO A 11 -6.21 11.12 -3.17
CA PRO A 11 -7.01 9.94 -2.85
C PRO A 11 -7.60 9.35 -4.14
N THR A 12 -6.75 8.71 -4.94
CA THR A 12 -7.18 7.86 -6.03
C THR A 12 -7.82 6.60 -5.44
N ARG A 13 -8.75 6.00 -6.18
CA ARG A 13 -9.41 4.74 -5.80
C ARG A 13 -8.41 3.64 -5.40
N TYR A 14 -7.22 3.63 -6.01
CA TYR A 14 -6.17 2.67 -5.75
C TYR A 14 -5.38 2.97 -4.46
N ASN A 15 -5.07 4.24 -4.19
CA ASN A 15 -4.44 4.66 -2.93
C ASN A 15 -5.33 4.32 -1.73
N VAL A 16 -6.64 4.59 -1.85
CA VAL A 16 -7.62 4.24 -0.82
C VAL A 16 -7.74 2.73 -0.66
N ALA A 17 -7.82 1.96 -1.75
CA ALA A 17 -7.87 0.50 -1.69
C ALA A 17 -6.61 -0.11 -1.05
N ALA A 18 -5.43 0.44 -1.33
CA ALA A 18 -4.17 0.01 -0.72
C ALA A 18 -4.16 0.29 0.80
N ALA A 19 -4.56 1.50 1.21
CA ALA A 19 -4.65 1.84 2.63
C ALA A 19 -5.69 0.98 3.38
N VAL A 20 -6.87 0.80 2.80
CA VAL A 20 -7.95 -0.04 3.38
C VAL A 20 -7.49 -1.49 3.49
N SER A 21 -6.87 -2.06 2.45
CA SER A 21 -6.40 -3.45 2.48
C SER A 21 -5.32 -3.67 3.53
N ALA A 22 -4.37 -2.73 3.68
CA ALA A 22 -3.36 -2.80 4.73
C ALA A 22 -3.97 -2.76 6.13
N VAL A 23 -4.91 -1.83 6.38
CA VAL A 23 -5.62 -1.74 7.67
C VAL A 23 -6.42 -3.02 7.94
N SER A 24 -7.15 -3.54 6.96
CA SER A 24 -7.90 -4.79 7.12
C SER A 24 -6.99 -5.96 7.46
N LEU A 25 -5.83 -6.09 6.81
CA LEU A 25 -4.85 -7.13 7.12
C LEU A 25 -4.31 -7.01 8.54
N LEU A 26 -4.03 -5.80 9.02
CA LEU A 26 -3.60 -5.57 10.39
C LEU A 26 -4.70 -5.92 11.41
N VAL A 27 -5.96 -5.58 11.12
CA VAL A 27 -7.09 -5.99 11.98
C VAL A 27 -7.19 -7.52 12.05
N VAL A 28 -7.08 -8.21 10.91
CA VAL A 28 -7.07 -9.69 10.89
C VAL A 28 -5.91 -10.23 11.73
N ALA A 29 -4.70 -9.69 11.56
CA ALA A 29 -3.48 -10.24 12.15
C ALA A 29 -3.29 -9.93 13.65
N TYR A 30 -3.86 -8.82 14.14
CA TYR A 30 -3.67 -8.39 15.54
C TYR A 30 -4.95 -8.48 16.37
N VAL A 31 -6.13 -8.41 15.77
CA VAL A 31 -7.42 -8.45 16.50
C VAL A 31 -8.11 -9.79 16.35
N LEU A 32 -8.27 -10.28 15.12
CA LEU A 32 -9.05 -11.50 14.86
C LEU A 32 -8.24 -12.78 15.10
N VAL A 33 -6.98 -12.81 14.66
CA VAL A 33 -6.09 -13.97 14.75
C VAL A 33 -4.68 -13.52 15.17
N PRO A 34 -4.45 -13.22 16.46
CA PRO A 34 -3.18 -12.71 16.99
C PRO A 34 -2.10 -13.81 17.10
N HIS A 35 -1.75 -14.41 15.96
CA HIS A 35 -0.75 -15.47 15.86
C HIS A 35 0.51 -14.95 15.13
N PRO A 36 1.74 -15.23 15.61
CA PRO A 36 2.97 -14.72 15.01
C PRO A 36 3.11 -14.99 13.50
N TYR A 37 2.78 -16.21 13.04
CA TYR A 37 2.78 -16.54 11.61
C TYR A 37 1.79 -15.71 10.78
N VAL A 38 0.62 -15.38 11.32
CA VAL A 38 -0.39 -14.56 10.63
C VAL A 38 0.07 -13.11 10.55
N GLN A 39 0.69 -12.58 11.61
CA GLN A 39 1.27 -11.24 11.61
C GLN A 39 2.41 -11.12 10.61
N TYR A 40 3.32 -12.08 10.59
CA TYR A 40 4.41 -12.10 9.62
C TYR A 40 3.88 -12.19 8.18
N GLY A 41 2.92 -13.08 7.92
CA GLY A 41 2.27 -13.20 6.62
C GLY A 41 1.56 -11.91 6.18
N ALA A 42 0.83 -11.25 7.09
CA ALA A 42 0.17 -9.98 6.81
C ALA A 42 1.17 -8.88 6.43
N TRP A 43 2.30 -8.80 7.14
CA TRP A 43 3.36 -7.85 6.82
C TRP A 43 4.01 -8.11 5.46
N LEU A 44 4.21 -9.38 5.08
CA LEU A 44 4.70 -9.71 3.74
C LEU A 44 3.72 -9.25 2.65
N VAL A 45 2.42 -9.46 2.84
CA VAL A 45 1.38 -9.02 1.89
C VAL A 45 1.36 -7.48 1.80
N ILE A 46 1.36 -6.79 2.93
CA ILE A 46 1.42 -5.31 2.98
C ILE A 46 2.66 -4.82 2.24
N PHE A 47 3.81 -5.44 2.47
CA PHE A 47 5.05 -5.10 1.78
C PHE A 47 4.94 -5.28 0.27
N THR A 48 4.36 -6.38 -0.21
CA THR A 48 4.13 -6.59 -1.65
C THR A 48 3.23 -5.51 -2.25
N VAL A 49 2.11 -5.17 -1.60
CA VAL A 49 1.22 -4.09 -2.06
C VAL A 49 2.00 -2.77 -2.15
N TRP A 50 2.84 -2.49 -1.16
CA TRP A 50 3.66 -1.28 -1.12
C TRP A 50 4.71 -1.25 -2.25
N MET A 51 5.35 -2.39 -2.55
CA MET A 51 6.28 -2.51 -3.67
C MET A 51 5.58 -2.29 -5.02
N VAL A 52 4.39 -2.84 -5.22
CA VAL A 52 3.62 -2.63 -6.46
C VAL A 52 3.27 -1.16 -6.63
N TRP A 53 2.81 -0.49 -5.57
CA TRP A 53 2.55 0.95 -5.61
C TRP A 53 3.80 1.77 -5.89
N PHE A 54 4.91 1.47 -5.20
CA PHE A 54 6.19 2.16 -5.40
C PHE A 54 6.71 2.02 -6.82
N VAL A 55 6.61 0.82 -7.41
CA VAL A 55 6.98 0.58 -8.81
C VAL A 55 6.07 1.34 -9.76
N TYR A 56 4.75 1.34 -9.52
CA TYR A 56 3.80 2.07 -10.37
C TYR A 56 4.09 3.57 -10.39
N VAL A 57 4.22 4.19 -9.20
CA VAL A 57 4.58 5.61 -9.07
C VAL A 57 5.97 5.90 -9.63
N GLY A 58 6.94 5.01 -9.39
CA GLY A 58 8.29 5.15 -9.92
C GLY A 58 8.34 5.08 -11.45
N VAL A 59 7.58 4.17 -12.05
CA VAL A 59 7.47 4.02 -13.51
C VAL A 59 6.77 5.22 -14.11
N ASP A 60 5.65 5.64 -13.55
CA ASP A 60 4.94 6.85 -13.97
C ASP A 60 5.86 8.08 -13.93
N HIS A 61 6.61 8.26 -12.84
CA HIS A 61 7.54 9.37 -12.69
C HIS A 61 8.73 9.34 -13.66
N VAL A 62 9.29 8.15 -13.95
CA VAL A 62 10.48 8.02 -14.82
C VAL A 62 10.11 8.07 -16.29
N TYR A 63 8.98 7.48 -16.67
CA TYR A 63 8.62 7.28 -18.07
C TYR A 63 7.48 8.18 -18.56
N GLY A 64 6.78 8.90 -17.67
CA GLY A 64 5.71 9.83 -18.03
C GLY A 64 4.56 9.14 -18.78
N ILE A 65 4.25 7.90 -18.39
CA ILE A 65 3.20 7.10 -19.03
C ILE A 65 1.88 7.46 -18.33
N ASP A 66 1.25 8.55 -18.78
CA ASP A 66 -0.15 8.86 -18.49
C ASP A 66 -1.11 7.76 -19.03
#